data_AF-A0A1A5NZK2-F1
#
_entry.id   AF-A0A1A5NZK2-F1
#
_cell.length_a   1.000
_cell.length_b   1.000
_cell.length_c   1.000
_cell.angle_alpha   90.00
_cell.angle_beta   90.00
_cell.angle_gamma   90.00
#
_symmetry.space_group_name_H-M   'P 1'
#
loop_
_entity.id
_entity.type
_entity.pdbx_description
1 polymer ?
#
loop_
_entity_poly.entity_id
_entity_poly.type
_entity_poly.pdbx_seq_one_letter_code
_entity_poly.pdbx_strand_id
1 'polypeptide(L)'
;MAALLVGLLVGGGGVGATWALTGGPSGAGGSTGDDARGACDALAGVDESKFSTKGKAGELAMYRFAGAFDLSTAAAAGDSSYEPLAKALGRARHRHLQVFEVDAEVKKELARARGICAGL
;
A
#
# COMPACT_ATOMS: atom_id res chain seq x y z
N MET A 1 -17.50 44.44 -36.04
CA MET A 1 -18.29 43.33 -36.64
C MET A 1 -17.56 42.04 -36.27
N ALA A 2 -17.87 41.34 -35.17
CA ALA A 2 -19.11 40.66 -34.79
C ALA A 2 -19.44 39.45 -35.70
N ALA A 3 -19.19 38.23 -35.17
CA ALA A 3 -19.90 36.94 -35.38
C ALA A 3 -19.13 35.88 -34.53
N LEU A 4 -19.46 35.56 -33.26
CA LEU A 4 -20.59 34.77 -32.71
C LEU A 4 -20.78 33.42 -33.44
N LEU A 5 -20.19 32.33 -32.94
CA LEU A 5 -20.69 31.37 -31.94
C LEU A 5 -21.74 30.36 -32.47
N VAL A 6 -21.34 29.09 -32.64
CA VAL A 6 -22.06 27.82 -32.34
C VAL A 6 -20.97 26.74 -32.33
N GLY A 7 -20.66 25.92 -31.33
CA GLY A 7 -21.43 25.41 -30.22
C GLY A 7 -21.30 23.87 -30.22
N LEU A 8 -20.33 23.31 -29.50
CA LEU A 8 -20.41 21.95 -28.99
C LEU A 8 -19.70 21.84 -27.64
N LEU A 9 -20.35 22.43 -26.63
CA LEU A 9 -20.35 21.88 -25.28
C LEU A 9 -21.23 20.63 -25.30
N VAL A 10 -20.75 19.53 -24.73
CA VAL A 10 -21.43 18.72 -23.69
C VAL A 10 -20.65 17.40 -23.57
N GLY A 11 -19.85 17.28 -22.51
CA GLY A 11 -19.17 16.03 -22.16
C GLY A 11 -17.93 16.20 -21.28
N GLY A 12 -18.11 16.60 -20.02
CA GLY A 12 -17.15 16.27 -18.96
C GLY A 12 -15.96 17.21 -18.69
N GLY A 13 -15.97 18.44 -19.18
CA GLY A 13 -14.91 19.42 -18.85
C GLY A 13 -15.26 20.24 -17.61
N GLY A 14 -15.07 19.71 -16.39
CA GLY A 14 -15.49 20.45 -15.19
C GLY A 14 -15.08 19.91 -13.83
N VAL A 15 -13.98 19.16 -13.71
CA VAL A 15 -13.26 18.91 -12.44
C VAL A 15 -11.82 18.49 -12.75
N GLY A 16 -10.99 19.41 -13.26
CA GLY A 16 -9.62 19.04 -13.65
C GLY A 16 -8.58 20.16 -13.60
N ALA A 17 -8.97 21.40 -13.30
CA ALA A 17 -8.06 22.54 -13.32
C ALA A 17 -7.42 22.87 -11.97
N THR A 18 -7.78 22.17 -10.87
CA THR A 18 -7.23 22.46 -9.53
C THR A 18 -6.03 21.60 -9.12
N TRP A 19 -5.75 20.47 -9.79
CA TRP A 19 -4.59 19.62 -9.48
C TRP A 19 -3.33 19.97 -10.29
N ALA A 20 -3.43 20.89 -11.26
CA ALA A 20 -2.37 21.14 -12.24
C ALA A 20 -1.33 22.20 -11.82
N LEU A 21 -1.44 22.79 -10.62
CA LEU A 21 -0.52 23.86 -10.17
C LEU A 21 0.50 23.44 -9.10
N THR A 22 0.54 22.16 -8.68
CA THR A 22 1.52 21.70 -7.68
C THR A 22 2.22 20.37 -7.99
N GLY A 23 1.98 19.74 -9.15
CA GLY A 23 2.62 18.47 -9.51
C GLY A 23 3.22 18.50 -10.90
N GLY A 24 4.54 18.36 -11.01
CA GLY A 24 5.21 17.97 -12.25
C GLY A 24 4.67 16.63 -12.78
N PRO A 25 5.04 16.22 -14.00
CA PRO A 25 4.34 15.21 -14.79
C PRO A 25 4.08 13.93 -13.99
N SER A 26 2.84 13.77 -13.54
CA SER A 26 2.34 12.60 -12.85
C SER A 26 2.18 11.48 -13.87
N GLY A 27 3.30 10.78 -14.12
CA GLY A 27 3.22 9.40 -14.61
C GLY A 27 2.42 8.59 -13.60
N ALA A 28 1.55 7.71 -14.08
CA ALA A 28 0.70 6.84 -13.28
C ALA A 28 1.51 5.72 -12.56
N GLY A 29 2.51 6.11 -11.77
CA GLY A 29 3.22 5.26 -10.82
C GLY A 29 3.19 5.95 -9.48
N GLY A 30 2.63 5.30 -8.45
CA GLY A 30 2.68 5.80 -7.08
C GLY A 30 4.13 6.08 -6.67
N SER A 31 4.35 7.10 -5.85
CA SER A 31 5.68 7.35 -5.30
C SER A 31 6.08 6.22 -4.34
N THR A 32 7.37 6.04 -4.10
CA THR A 32 7.88 5.07 -3.12
C THR A 32 7.26 5.27 -1.73
N GLY A 33 6.97 6.52 -1.36
CA GLY A 33 6.26 6.86 -0.13
C GLY A 33 4.79 6.45 -0.13
N ASP A 34 4.12 6.44 -1.28
CA ASP A 34 2.73 5.97 -1.39
C ASP A 34 2.66 4.45 -1.22
N ASP A 35 3.63 3.72 -1.77
CA ASP A 35 3.77 2.28 -1.53
C ASP A 35 4.04 1.99 -0.04
N ALA A 36 4.92 2.76 0.62
CA ALA A 36 5.17 2.60 2.05
C ALA A 36 3.91 2.84 2.90
N ARG A 37 3.13 3.88 2.59
CA ARG A 37 1.85 4.16 3.27
C ARG A 37 0.81 3.08 3.00
N GLY A 38 0.65 2.67 1.75
CA GLY A 38 -0.25 1.59 1.37
C GLY A 38 0.11 0.27 2.06
N ALA A 39 1.41 0.00 2.25
CA ALA A 39 1.86 -1.15 3.02
C ALA A 39 1.42 -1.08 4.49
N CYS A 40 1.56 0.10 5.10
CA CYS A 40 1.13 0.35 6.48
C CYS A 40 -0.39 0.29 6.65
N ASP A 41 -1.16 0.82 5.71
CA ASP A 41 -2.62 0.74 5.71
C ASP A 41 -3.09 -0.71 5.59
N ALA A 42 -2.48 -1.49 4.69
CA ALA A 42 -2.75 -2.92 4.57
C ALA A 42 -2.42 -3.66 5.86
N LEU A 43 -1.26 -3.37 6.48
CA LEU A 43 -0.81 -3.97 7.74
C LEU A 43 -1.70 -3.60 8.93
N ALA A 44 -2.23 -2.38 8.99
CA ALA A 44 -3.19 -1.97 10.02
C ALA A 44 -4.47 -2.81 9.96
N GLY A 45 -4.84 -3.27 8.77
CA GLY A 45 -5.96 -4.18 8.55
C GLY A 45 -5.65 -5.67 8.72
N VAL A 46 -4.41 -6.05 9.05
CA VAL A 46 -4.03 -7.46 9.29
C VAL A 46 -4.47 -7.87 10.70
N ASP A 47 -5.34 -8.87 10.75
CA ASP A 47 -5.71 -9.60 11.96
C ASP A 47 -5.08 -11.01 11.90
N GLU A 48 -3.98 -11.19 12.64
CA GLU A 48 -3.23 -12.45 12.68
C GLU A 48 -4.08 -13.63 13.16
N SER A 49 -5.11 -13.39 14.00
CA SER A 49 -5.98 -14.46 14.49
C SER A 49 -6.80 -15.11 13.37
N LYS A 50 -6.89 -14.46 12.21
CA LYS A 50 -7.64 -14.96 11.05
C LYS A 50 -6.81 -15.78 10.10
N PHE A 51 -5.50 -15.90 10.29
CA PHE A 51 -4.61 -16.57 9.33
C PHE A 51 -4.96 -18.04 9.10
N SER A 52 -5.44 -18.74 10.13
CA SER A 52 -5.91 -20.13 10.04
C SER A 52 -7.42 -20.27 9.85
N THR A 53 -8.16 -19.16 9.76
CA THR A 53 -9.61 -19.18 9.55
C THR A 53 -9.93 -19.57 8.11
N LYS A 54 -10.78 -20.58 7.91
CA LYS A 54 -11.20 -20.99 6.57
C LYS A 54 -12.14 -19.96 5.92
N GLY A 55 -12.06 -19.87 4.59
CA GLY A 55 -12.93 -19.03 3.77
C GLY A 55 -12.52 -17.55 3.75
N LYS A 56 -13.47 -16.68 3.36
CA LYS A 56 -13.23 -15.27 3.04
C LYS A 56 -12.48 -14.48 4.12
N ALA A 57 -12.70 -14.79 5.40
CA ALA A 57 -12.05 -14.08 6.49
C ALA A 57 -10.54 -14.34 6.56
N GLY A 58 -10.10 -15.59 6.38
CA GLY A 58 -8.67 -15.90 6.32
C GLY A 58 -8.03 -15.47 5.01
N GLU A 59 -8.74 -15.62 3.89
CA GLU A 59 -8.30 -15.09 2.59
C GLU A 59 -8.04 -13.59 2.67
N LEU A 60 -8.96 -12.81 3.24
CA LEU A 60 -8.80 -11.37 3.42
C LEU A 60 -7.56 -11.03 4.26
N ALA A 61 -7.34 -11.74 5.37
CA ALA A 61 -6.18 -11.53 6.23
C ALA A 61 -4.86 -11.83 5.48
N MET A 62 -4.83 -12.92 4.71
CA MET A 62 -3.69 -13.29 3.87
C MET A 62 -3.41 -12.27 2.77
N TYR A 63 -4.44 -11.82 2.06
CA TYR A 63 -4.26 -10.84 0.98
C TYR A 63 -3.82 -9.48 1.50
N ARG A 64 -4.31 -9.03 2.65
CA ARG A 64 -3.79 -7.82 3.29
C ARG A 64 -2.34 -7.97 3.69
N PHE A 65 -1.96 -9.11 4.26
CA PHE A 65 -0.57 -9.34 4.61
C PHE A 65 0.35 -9.42 3.38
N ALA A 66 -0.09 -10.07 2.31
CA ALA A 66 0.61 -10.10 1.03
C ALA A 66 0.76 -8.68 0.44
N GLY A 67 -0.32 -7.90 0.39
CA GLY A 67 -0.28 -6.51 -0.07
C GLY A 67 0.66 -5.63 0.74
N ALA A 68 0.67 -5.77 2.07
CA ALA A 68 1.63 -5.08 2.93
C ALA A 68 3.08 -5.44 2.55
N PHE A 69 3.37 -6.74 2.39
CA PHE A 69 4.69 -7.20 2.00
C PHE A 69 5.11 -6.67 0.62
N ASP A 70 4.26 -6.81 -0.40
CA ASP A 70 4.59 -6.42 -1.78
C ASP A 70 4.80 -4.90 -1.89
N LEU A 71 3.92 -4.10 -1.29
CA LEU A 71 4.05 -2.63 -1.29
C LEU A 71 5.28 -2.16 -0.52
N SER A 72 5.58 -2.75 0.65
CA SER A 72 6.80 -2.39 1.38
C SER A 72 8.07 -2.73 0.60
N THR A 73 8.03 -3.83 -0.17
CA THR A 73 9.13 -4.25 -1.04
C THR A 73 9.31 -3.30 -2.21
N ALA A 74 8.21 -2.87 -2.84
CA ALA A 74 8.23 -1.86 -3.90
C ALA A 74 8.79 -0.51 -3.39
N ALA A 75 8.32 -0.06 -2.22
CA ALA A 75 8.84 1.13 -1.56
C ALA A 75 10.35 1.05 -1.33
N ALA A 76 10.84 -0.06 -0.77
CA ALA A 76 12.26 -0.28 -0.51
C ALA A 76 13.11 -0.40 -1.78
N ALA A 77 12.54 -0.91 -2.87
CA ALA A 77 13.22 -1.01 -4.16
C ALA A 77 13.45 0.37 -4.80
N GLY A 78 12.52 1.31 -4.59
CA GLY A 78 12.69 2.68 -5.08
C GLY A 78 13.38 3.63 -4.09
N ASP A 79 13.32 3.35 -2.78
CA ASP A 79 13.99 4.11 -1.73
C ASP A 79 14.43 3.21 -0.57
N SER A 80 15.76 3.08 -0.41
CA SER A 80 16.39 2.25 0.62
C SER A 80 16.03 2.63 2.07
N SER A 81 15.53 3.85 2.31
CA SER A 81 15.07 4.24 3.65
C SER A 81 13.89 3.40 4.15
N TYR A 82 13.13 2.77 3.25
CA TYR A 82 12.03 1.86 3.57
C TYR A 82 12.45 0.39 3.76
N GLU A 83 13.75 0.05 3.57
CA GLU A 83 14.24 -1.31 3.81
C GLU A 83 13.88 -1.89 5.19
N PRO A 84 13.89 -1.14 6.32
CA PRO A 84 13.51 -1.69 7.61
C PRO A 84 12.09 -2.25 7.63
N LEU A 85 11.14 -1.60 6.94
CA LEU A 85 9.75 -2.04 6.83
C LEU A 85 9.67 -3.32 5.99
N ALA A 86 10.27 -3.31 4.80
CA ALA A 86 10.30 -4.47 3.91
C ALA A 86 10.95 -5.69 4.57
N LYS A 87 12.05 -5.50 5.31
CA LYS A 87 12.74 -6.57 6.04
C LYS A 87 11.90 -7.15 7.18
N ALA A 88 11.15 -6.32 7.91
CA ALA A 88 10.27 -6.80 8.97
C ALA A 88 9.12 -7.64 8.40
N LEU A 89 8.41 -7.14 7.40
CA LEU A 89 7.33 -7.87 6.73
C LEU A 89 7.84 -9.12 6.01
N GLY A 90 9.02 -9.04 5.38
CA GLY A 90 9.67 -10.17 4.73
C GLY A 90 10.04 -11.29 5.69
N ARG A 91 10.61 -10.97 6.87
CA ARG A 91 10.88 -12.00 7.90
C ARG A 91 9.61 -12.65 8.41
N ALA A 92 8.58 -11.85 8.72
CA ALA A 92 7.28 -12.38 9.12
C ALA A 92 6.70 -13.33 8.06
N ARG A 93 6.74 -12.92 6.78
CA ARG A 93 6.19 -13.70 5.67
C ARG A 93 6.97 -14.98 5.43
N HIS A 94 8.30 -14.88 5.43
CA HIS A 94 9.16 -16.04 5.26
C HIS A 94 8.93 -17.06 6.37
N ARG A 95 8.89 -16.61 7.63
CA ARG A 95 8.61 -17.49 8.77
C ARG A 95 7.23 -18.13 8.65
N HIS A 96 6.20 -17.34 8.36
CA HIS A 96 4.85 -17.87 8.19
C HIS A 96 4.77 -18.91 7.07
N LEU A 97 5.46 -18.71 5.93
CA LEU A 97 5.50 -19.69 4.84
C LEU A 97 6.27 -20.97 5.18
N GLN A 98 7.18 -20.93 6.16
CA GLN A 98 7.91 -22.12 6.62
C GLN A 98 7.07 -22.98 7.55
N VAL A 99 6.31 -22.36 8.45
CA VAL A 99 5.61 -23.08 9.54
C VAL A 99 4.09 -23.07 9.43
N PHE A 100 3.54 -22.30 8.50
CA PHE A 100 2.10 -22.11 8.26
C PHE A 100 1.30 -21.64 9.48
N GLU A 101 1.99 -21.06 10.46
CA GLU A 101 1.44 -20.59 11.73
C GLU A 101 1.85 -19.13 12.00
N VAL A 102 1.11 -18.44 12.86
CA VAL A 102 1.51 -17.13 13.41
C VAL A 102 2.14 -17.34 14.77
N ASP A 103 3.39 -17.77 14.76
CA ASP A 103 4.17 -18.01 15.97
C ASP A 103 4.71 -16.70 16.58
N ALA A 104 5.48 -16.83 17.67
CA ALA A 104 6.04 -15.69 18.38
C ALA A 104 6.98 -14.84 17.49
N GLU A 105 7.68 -15.46 16.53
CA GLU A 105 8.58 -14.74 15.64
C GLU A 105 7.80 -13.94 14.60
N VAL A 106 6.75 -14.52 14.00
CA VAL A 106 5.84 -13.78 13.12
C VAL A 106 5.24 -12.58 13.85
N LYS A 107 4.71 -12.77 15.06
CA LYS A 107 4.14 -11.68 15.87
C LYS A 107 5.16 -10.58 16.19
N LYS A 108 6.38 -10.96 16.55
CA LYS A 108 7.47 -10.01 16.83
C LYS A 108 7.78 -9.13 15.63
N GLU A 109 7.90 -9.72 14.44
CA GLU A 109 8.23 -8.99 13.22
C GLU A 109 7.05 -8.12 12.73
N LEU A 110 5.80 -8.58 12.87
CA LEU A 110 4.63 -7.76 12.59
C LEU A 110 4.50 -6.58 13.55
N ALA A 111 4.77 -6.79 14.85
CA ALA A 111 4.81 -5.69 15.82
C ALA A 111 5.90 -4.67 15.49
N ARG A 112 7.09 -5.15 15.07
CA ARG A 112 8.17 -4.28 14.58
C ARG A 112 7.74 -3.48 13.35
N ALA A 113 7.09 -4.11 12.38
CA ALA A 113 6.59 -3.43 11.18
C ALA A 113 5.56 -2.35 11.53
N ARG A 114 4.63 -2.63 12.45
CA ARG A 114 3.67 -1.64 12.96
C ARG A 114 4.35 -0.47 13.68
N GLY A 115 5.41 -0.74 14.44
CA GLY A 115 6.23 0.29 15.08
C GLY A 115 6.92 1.21 14.07
N ILE A 116 7.39 0.68 12.94
CA ILE A 116 7.96 1.48 11.84
C ILE A 116 6.87 2.33 11.19
N CYS A 117 5.70 1.76 10.93
CA CYS A 117 4.54 2.46 10.37
C CYS A 117 4.07 3.64 11.23
N ALA A 118 4.22 3.58 12.55
CA ALA A 118 3.86 4.70 13.43
C ALA A 118 4.78 5.93 13.28
N GLY A 119 5.95 5.79 12.63
CA GLY A 119 6.89 6.86 12.35
C GLY A 119 6.91 7.35 10.90
N LEU A 120 5.99 6.86 10.07
CA LEU A 120 5.84 7.22 8.65
C LEU A 120 4.79 8.32 8.41
#